data_AF-A0A329R601-F1
#
_entry.id   AF-A0A329R601-F1
#
_cell.length_a   1.000
_cell.length_b   1.000
_cell.length_c   1.000
_cell.angle_alpha   90.00
_cell.angle_beta   90.00
_cell.angle_gamma   90.00
#
_symmetry.space_group_name_H-M   'P 1'
#
loop_
_entity.id
_entity.type
_entity.pdbx_description
1 polymer ?
#
loop_
_entity_poly.entity_id
_entity_poly.type
_entity_poly.pdbx_seq_one_letter_code
_entity_poly.pdbx_strand_id
1 'polypeptide(L)'
;MEFRSSNYLLDRFISADLSSLTENNTILFDKEKHWVGAFILNSTLRYNYEEKQRIYLMNILRRIESTFYQYNTGGILLGDFLKHDKVNISKYLEAVVCIETSISHLYQAYMLGNKMAGEDNKLFEKNDGSSIQRLNKLYNVAKHYDSSISNGDLEELNTIPIWITNQGIKSNQTFLDFDELHAMMREVELIADELIK
;
A
#
# COMPACT_ATOMS: atom_id res chain seq x y z
N MET A 1 -23.00 19.14 -20.45
CA MET A 1 -21.71 19.63 -20.95
C MET A 1 -20.65 18.82 -20.23
N GLU A 2 -20.11 17.78 -20.87
CA GLU A 2 -19.06 16.97 -20.26
C GLU A 2 -17.77 17.77 -20.27
N PHE A 3 -17.31 18.20 -19.10
CA PHE A 3 -16.04 18.90 -18.96
C PHE A 3 -14.92 17.87 -19.04
N ARG A 4 -14.26 17.78 -20.20
CA ARG A 4 -13.05 16.98 -20.35
C ARG A 4 -11.86 17.81 -19.87
N SER A 5 -11.35 17.47 -18.69
CA SER A 5 -10.18 18.15 -18.10
C SER A 5 -8.97 18.07 -19.04
N SER A 6 -8.27 19.18 -19.23
CA SER A 6 -7.03 19.18 -19.99
C SER A 6 -5.93 18.41 -19.24
N ASN A 7 -4.95 17.86 -19.97
CA ASN A 7 -3.82 17.14 -19.36
C ASN A 7 -3.09 18.02 -18.32
N TYR A 8 -2.93 19.31 -18.63
CA TYR A 8 -2.34 20.27 -17.71
C TYR A 8 -3.10 20.35 -16.37
N LEU A 9 -4.44 20.35 -16.41
CA LEU A 9 -5.24 20.41 -15.18
C LEU A 9 -5.05 19.15 -14.34
N LEU A 10 -5.07 17.98 -14.98
CA LEU A 10 -4.90 16.69 -14.30
C LEU A 10 -3.52 16.62 -13.62
N ASP A 11 -2.47 16.89 -14.38
CA ASP A 11 -1.10 16.68 -13.92
C ASP A 11 -0.66 17.74 -12.90
N ARG A 12 -1.19 18.96 -12.99
CA ARG A 12 -0.80 20.07 -12.10
C ARG A 12 -1.59 20.13 -10.80
N PHE A 13 -2.89 19.83 -10.84
CA PHE A 13 -3.79 20.11 -9.71
C PHE A 13 -4.33 18.86 -9.02
N ILE A 14 -4.24 17.68 -9.65
CA ILE A 14 -4.76 16.44 -9.07
C ILE A 14 -3.60 15.54 -8.66
N SER A 15 -2.78 15.15 -9.64
CA SER A 15 -1.72 14.17 -9.43
C SER A 15 -0.76 14.20 -10.60
N ALA A 16 0.53 14.14 -10.32
CA ALA A 16 1.53 13.94 -11.36
C ALA A 16 1.21 12.70 -12.21
N ASP A 17 1.55 12.79 -13.49
CA ASP A 17 1.41 11.74 -14.50
C ASP A 17 -0.03 11.18 -14.72
N LEU A 18 -1.08 11.82 -14.16
CA LEU A 18 -2.46 11.34 -14.25
C LEU A 18 -3.00 11.32 -15.68
N SER A 19 -2.56 12.27 -16.52
CA SER A 19 -2.90 12.28 -17.93
C SER A 19 -2.39 11.03 -18.67
N SER A 20 -1.26 10.47 -18.22
CA SER A 20 -0.62 9.28 -18.81
C SER A 20 -1.20 7.95 -18.30
N LEU A 21 -1.89 7.96 -17.16
CA LEU A 21 -2.56 6.80 -16.58
C LEU A 21 -3.70 6.32 -17.48
N THR A 22 -3.52 5.23 -18.20
CA THR A 22 -4.47 4.75 -19.22
C THR A 22 -4.93 3.32 -18.96
N GLU A 23 -4.18 2.59 -18.14
CA GLU A 23 -4.40 1.18 -17.86
C GLU A 23 -4.42 0.94 -16.36
N ASN A 24 -5.20 -0.05 -15.94
CA ASN A 24 -5.18 -0.56 -14.58
C ASN A 24 -4.52 -1.94 -14.59
N ASN A 25 -3.24 -1.99 -14.23
CA ASN A 25 -2.46 -3.22 -14.16
C ASN A 25 -2.43 -3.81 -12.73
N THR A 26 -3.37 -3.42 -11.86
CA THR A 26 -3.50 -4.06 -10.54
C THR A 26 -4.03 -5.49 -10.70
N ILE A 27 -3.36 -6.45 -10.08
CA ILE A 27 -3.76 -7.86 -10.08
C ILE A 27 -4.52 -8.13 -8.78
N LEU A 28 -5.84 -8.32 -8.88
CA LEU A 28 -6.69 -8.53 -7.71
C LEU A 28 -6.40 -9.88 -7.05
N PHE A 29 -6.41 -9.89 -5.72
CA PHE A 29 -6.32 -11.11 -4.92
C PHE A 29 -7.71 -11.68 -4.64
N ASP A 30 -7.80 -12.99 -4.42
CA ASP A 30 -9.06 -13.64 -4.07
C ASP A 30 -9.64 -13.08 -2.77
N LYS A 31 -10.96 -12.86 -2.76
CA LYS A 31 -11.64 -11.91 -1.88
C LYS A 31 -11.86 -12.36 -0.42
N GLU A 32 -11.41 -13.54 0.00
CA GLU A 32 -11.96 -14.15 1.23
C GLU A 32 -10.89 -14.84 2.08
N LYS A 33 -9.95 -14.06 2.63
CA LYS A 33 -9.05 -14.54 3.69
C LYS A 33 -9.37 -13.85 5.01
N HIS A 34 -9.88 -14.62 5.97
CA HIS A 34 -10.28 -14.18 7.31
C HIS A 34 -9.22 -14.58 8.35
N TRP A 35 -7.97 -14.16 8.15
CA TRP A 35 -6.85 -14.55 9.01
C TRP A 35 -7.05 -14.10 10.45
N VAL A 36 -7.58 -12.90 10.67
CA VAL A 36 -7.84 -12.38 12.02
C VAL A 36 -8.86 -13.25 12.75
N GLY A 37 -9.96 -13.60 12.07
CA GLY A 37 -10.99 -14.46 12.64
C GLY A 37 -10.47 -15.86 12.98
N ALA A 38 -9.72 -16.48 12.06
CA ALA A 38 -9.08 -17.77 12.27
C ALA A 38 -8.10 -17.74 13.45
N PHE A 39 -7.29 -16.69 13.56
CA PHE A 39 -6.33 -16.53 14.65
C PHE A 39 -7.00 -16.39 16.01
N ILE A 40 -8.09 -15.61 16.12
CA ILE A 40 -8.85 -15.48 17.37
C ILE A 40 -9.39 -16.84 17.82
N LEU A 41 -9.97 -17.61 16.90
CA LEU A 41 -10.48 -18.95 17.20
C LEU A 41 -9.35 -19.90 17.62
N ASN A 42 -8.24 -19.95 16.87
CA ASN A 42 -7.13 -20.85 17.18
C ASN A 42 -6.42 -20.48 18.49
N SER A 43 -6.23 -19.19 18.77
CA SER A 43 -5.61 -18.74 20.03
C SER A 43 -6.50 -18.95 21.25
N THR A 44 -7.82 -19.05 21.07
CA THR A 44 -8.76 -19.36 22.17
C THR A 44 -8.93 -20.87 22.37
N LEU A 45 -8.93 -21.66 21.29
CA LEU A 45 -9.32 -23.07 21.31
C LEU A 45 -8.17 -24.07 21.23
N ARG A 46 -7.02 -23.69 20.64
CA ARG A 46 -5.93 -24.63 20.30
C ARG A 46 -4.60 -24.27 20.94
N TYR A 47 -4.19 -23.00 20.85
CA TYR A 47 -2.85 -22.56 21.19
C TYR A 47 -2.85 -21.48 22.26
N ASN A 48 -2.10 -21.70 23.34
CA ASN A 48 -1.89 -20.69 24.37
C ASN A 48 -0.58 -19.94 24.08
N TYR A 49 -0.69 -18.83 23.34
CA TYR A 49 0.44 -17.95 23.04
C TYR A 49 0.85 -17.14 24.27
N GLU A 50 2.14 -16.81 24.37
CA GLU A 50 2.58 -15.76 25.31
C GLU A 50 1.87 -14.44 24.95
N GLU A 51 1.52 -13.63 25.96
CA GLU A 51 0.72 -12.43 25.77
C GLU A 51 1.33 -11.46 24.76
N LYS A 52 2.64 -11.19 24.88
CA LYS A 52 3.37 -10.31 23.96
C LYS A 52 3.35 -10.85 22.52
N GLN A 53 3.59 -12.15 22.35
CA GLN A 53 3.55 -12.81 21.05
C GLN A 53 2.15 -12.71 20.42
N ARG A 54 1.10 -12.99 21.20
CA ARG A 54 -0.29 -12.88 20.75
C ARG A 54 -0.64 -11.48 20.24
N ILE A 55 -0.19 -10.44 20.95
CA ILE A 55 -0.39 -9.04 20.56
C ILE A 55 0.32 -8.72 19.23
N TYR A 56 1.55 -9.19 19.05
CA TYR A 56 2.28 -9.03 17.79
C TYR A 56 1.55 -9.70 16.64
N LEU A 57 1.23 -10.99 16.78
CA LEU A 57 0.55 -11.77 15.75
C LEU A 57 -0.78 -11.14 15.34
N MET A 58 -1.60 -10.72 16.31
CA MET A 58 -2.86 -10.01 16.02
C MET A 58 -2.65 -8.72 15.21
N ASN A 59 -1.63 -7.94 15.55
CA ASN A 59 -1.33 -6.70 14.85
C ASN A 59 -0.71 -6.92 13.46
N ILE A 60 0.05 -8.00 13.28
CA ILE A 60 0.57 -8.42 11.97
C ILE A 60 -0.60 -8.85 11.09
N LEU A 61 -1.41 -9.81 11.54
CA LEU A 61 -2.50 -10.38 10.75
C LEU A 61 -3.54 -9.34 10.33
N ARG A 62 -3.95 -8.44 11.24
CA ARG A 62 -4.92 -7.38 10.87
C ARG A 62 -4.38 -6.41 9.82
N ARG A 63 -3.05 -6.18 9.79
CA ARG A 63 -2.40 -5.31 8.80
C ARG A 63 -2.28 -6.02 7.47
N ILE A 64 -1.91 -7.30 7.49
CA ILE A 64 -1.91 -8.15 6.29
C ILE A 64 -3.32 -8.16 5.69
N GLU A 65 -4.35 -8.55 6.44
CA GLU A 65 -5.74 -8.59 5.97
C GLU A 65 -6.20 -7.24 5.40
N SER A 66 -5.92 -6.13 6.10
CA SER A 66 -6.25 -4.81 5.59
C SER A 66 -5.46 -4.42 4.34
N THR A 67 -4.23 -4.91 4.15
CA THR A 67 -3.44 -4.64 2.93
C THR A 67 -4.17 -5.17 1.72
N PHE A 68 -4.61 -6.43 1.76
CA PHE A 68 -5.36 -7.06 0.65
C PHE A 68 -6.69 -6.36 0.39
N TYR A 69 -7.46 -6.07 1.45
CA TYR A 69 -8.73 -5.38 1.30
C TYR A 69 -8.57 -4.02 0.60
N GLN A 70 -7.61 -3.23 1.06
CA GLN A 70 -7.38 -1.89 0.53
C GLN A 70 -6.78 -1.93 -0.89
N TYR A 71 -5.85 -2.83 -1.17
CA TYR A 71 -5.30 -3.01 -2.52
C TYR A 71 -6.39 -3.37 -3.54
N ASN A 72 -7.22 -4.37 -3.23
CA ASN A 72 -8.30 -4.79 -4.11
C ASN A 72 -9.34 -3.67 -4.31
N THR A 73 -9.70 -2.96 -3.24
CA THR A 73 -10.64 -1.83 -3.31
C THR A 73 -10.07 -0.71 -4.18
N GLY A 74 -8.79 -0.37 -4.00
CA GLY A 74 -8.09 0.62 -4.83
C GLY A 74 -8.06 0.22 -6.30
N GLY A 75 -7.75 -1.05 -6.61
CA GLY A 75 -7.77 -1.59 -7.97
C GLY A 75 -9.15 -1.50 -8.62
N ILE A 76 -10.23 -1.81 -7.89
CA ILE A 76 -11.61 -1.68 -8.41
C ILE A 76 -11.95 -0.22 -8.70
N LEU A 77 -11.68 0.70 -7.75
CA LEU A 77 -11.95 2.13 -7.90
C LEU A 77 -11.16 2.74 -9.07
N LEU A 78 -9.91 2.34 -9.25
CA LEU A 78 -9.08 2.76 -10.37
C LEU A 78 -9.64 2.25 -11.71
N GLY A 79 -10.08 1.00 -11.75
CA GLY A 79 -10.76 0.44 -12.92
C GLY A 79 -12.03 1.22 -13.27
N ASP A 80 -12.83 1.59 -12.27
CA ASP A 80 -14.04 2.38 -12.47
C ASP A 80 -13.74 3.81 -12.93
N PHE A 81 -12.67 4.43 -12.43
CA PHE A 81 -12.19 5.73 -12.90
C PHE A 81 -11.81 5.70 -14.39
N LEU A 82 -11.08 4.67 -14.83
CA LEU A 82 -10.64 4.53 -16.21
C LEU A 82 -11.79 4.19 -17.17
N LYS A 83 -12.76 3.38 -16.75
CA LYS A 83 -13.95 3.03 -17.55
C LYS A 83 -14.82 4.23 -17.90
N HIS A 84 -14.82 5.27 -17.07
CA HIS A 84 -15.63 6.48 -17.27
C HIS A 84 -14.78 7.66 -17.77
N ASP A 85 -13.80 7.39 -18.66
CA ASP A 85 -12.97 8.39 -19.34
C ASP A 85 -12.34 9.45 -18.41
N LYS A 86 -11.92 9.04 -17.21
CA LYS A 86 -11.30 9.91 -16.20
C LYS A 86 -12.19 11.06 -15.72
N VAL A 87 -13.51 10.97 -15.90
CA VAL A 87 -14.44 12.04 -15.51
C VAL A 87 -14.54 12.18 -13.99
N ASN A 88 -14.51 11.05 -13.26
CA ASN A 88 -14.71 11.04 -11.82
C ASN A 88 -13.39 11.09 -11.04
N ILE A 89 -12.82 12.28 -10.88
CA ILE A 89 -11.57 12.49 -10.14
C ILE A 89 -11.64 11.97 -8.69
N SER A 90 -12.81 12.04 -8.05
CA SER A 90 -12.98 11.50 -6.70
C SER A 90 -12.69 10.00 -6.64
N LYS A 91 -13.08 9.23 -7.67
CA LYS A 91 -12.75 7.79 -7.74
C LYS A 91 -11.26 7.52 -7.82
N TYR A 92 -10.52 8.36 -8.56
CA TYR A 92 -9.07 8.27 -8.60
C TYR A 92 -8.44 8.57 -7.24
N LEU A 93 -8.86 9.65 -6.57
CA LEU A 93 -8.32 10.01 -5.25
C LEU A 93 -8.66 8.95 -4.19
N GLU A 94 -9.88 8.40 -4.21
CA GLU A 94 -10.26 7.26 -3.35
C GLU A 94 -9.35 6.04 -3.62
N ALA A 95 -9.05 5.74 -4.89
CA ALA A 95 -8.14 4.66 -5.25
C ALA A 95 -6.73 4.90 -4.70
N VAL A 96 -6.20 6.12 -4.81
CA VAL A 96 -4.89 6.48 -4.24
C VAL A 96 -4.89 6.26 -2.73
N VAL A 97 -5.90 6.74 -2.00
CA VAL A 97 -5.99 6.55 -0.53
C VAL A 97 -6.02 5.06 -0.15
N CYS A 98 -6.76 4.24 -0.89
CA CYS A 98 -6.78 2.80 -0.69
C CYS A 98 -5.38 2.19 -0.90
N ILE A 99 -4.71 2.53 -2.00
CA ILE A 99 -3.36 2.02 -2.29
C ILE A 99 -2.33 2.51 -1.26
N GLU A 100 -2.39 3.77 -0.84
CA GLU A 100 -1.56 4.35 0.21
C GLU A 100 -1.73 3.62 1.55
N THR A 101 -2.98 3.31 1.91
CA THR A 101 -3.30 2.56 3.12
C THR A 101 -2.77 1.13 3.02
N SER A 102 -2.89 0.50 1.85
CA SER A 102 -2.35 -0.84 1.57
C SER A 102 -0.84 -0.88 1.80
N ILE A 103 -0.07 -0.04 1.13
CA ILE A 103 1.41 -0.04 1.26
C ILE A 103 1.86 0.29 2.68
N SER A 104 1.11 1.16 3.37
CA SER A 104 1.39 1.52 4.76
C SER A 104 1.21 0.32 5.68
N HIS A 105 0.10 -0.41 5.55
CA HIS A 105 -0.14 -1.61 6.33
C HIS A 105 0.82 -2.75 5.99
N LEU A 106 1.19 -2.91 4.71
CA LEU A 106 2.18 -3.90 4.28
C LEU A 106 3.54 -3.65 4.95
N TYR A 107 4.07 -2.43 4.83
CA TYR A 107 5.35 -2.09 5.45
C TYR A 107 5.32 -2.25 6.98
N GLN A 108 4.22 -1.81 7.59
CA GLN A 108 4.00 -1.95 9.02
C GLN A 108 3.88 -3.41 9.49
N ALA A 109 3.42 -4.34 8.63
CA ALA A 109 3.43 -5.76 8.93
C ALA A 109 4.86 -6.30 8.96
N TYR A 110 5.70 -5.97 7.95
CA TYR A 110 7.13 -6.29 7.95
C TYR A 110 7.83 -5.75 9.20
N MET A 111 7.59 -4.49 9.57
CA MET A 111 8.19 -3.90 10.77
C MET A 111 7.84 -4.66 12.06
N LEU A 112 6.59 -5.11 12.21
CA LEU A 112 6.19 -5.89 13.38
C LEU A 112 6.77 -7.30 13.36
N GLY A 113 6.76 -7.97 12.20
CA GLY A 113 7.37 -9.28 12.04
C GLY A 113 8.85 -9.26 12.40
N ASN A 114 9.57 -8.24 11.93
CA ASN A 114 10.98 -8.03 12.27
C ASN A 114 11.19 -7.83 13.79
N LYS A 115 10.38 -6.98 14.43
CA LYS A 115 10.42 -6.79 15.89
C LYS A 115 10.11 -8.06 16.68
N MET A 116 9.25 -8.92 16.15
CA MET A 116 8.92 -10.21 16.75
C MET A 116 10.08 -11.22 16.59
N ALA A 117 10.81 -11.17 15.48
CA ALA A 117 11.94 -12.05 15.18
C ALA A 117 13.25 -11.66 15.91
N GLY A 118 13.39 -10.41 16.35
CA GLY A 118 14.54 -9.91 17.11
C GLY A 118 15.08 -8.59 16.55
N GLU A 119 15.62 -7.73 17.43
CA GLU A 119 16.04 -6.35 17.08
C GLU A 119 17.25 -6.26 16.14
N ASP A 120 18.06 -7.32 16.04
CA ASP A 120 19.26 -7.35 15.20
C ASP A 120 18.98 -7.61 13.72
N ASN A 121 17.75 -7.98 13.36
CA ASN A 121 17.37 -8.18 11.98
C ASN A 121 17.05 -6.84 11.32
N LYS A 122 17.75 -6.50 10.25
CA LYS A 122 17.38 -5.39 9.38
C LYS A 122 16.52 -5.94 8.23
N LEU A 123 15.42 -5.25 7.94
CA LEU A 123 14.57 -5.58 6.79
C LEU A 123 15.26 -5.35 5.44
N PHE A 124 16.20 -4.40 5.39
CA PHE A 124 16.97 -4.02 4.20
C PHE A 124 18.21 -3.21 4.62
N GLU A 125 19.21 -3.12 3.75
CA GLU A 125 20.37 -2.24 3.93
C GLU A 125 20.15 -0.89 3.25
N LYS A 126 20.78 0.17 3.78
CA LYS A 126 20.63 1.51 3.20
C LYS A 126 21.14 1.52 1.76
N ASN A 127 20.31 2.02 0.85
CA ASN A 127 20.54 2.08 -0.60
C ASN A 127 20.73 0.73 -1.30
N ASP A 128 20.30 -0.39 -0.70
CA ASP A 128 20.35 -1.70 -1.36
C ASP A 128 19.43 -1.86 -2.57
N GLY A 129 18.50 -0.92 -2.80
CA GLY A 129 17.58 -0.98 -3.92
C GLY A 129 16.61 -2.16 -3.85
N SER A 130 16.35 -2.72 -2.67
CA SER A 130 15.33 -3.74 -2.48
C SER A 130 13.92 -3.17 -2.64
N SER A 131 12.95 -4.02 -3.00
CA SER A 131 11.53 -3.66 -3.04
C SER A 131 11.02 -3.18 -1.68
N ILE A 132 11.49 -3.81 -0.59
CA ILE A 132 11.15 -3.39 0.79
C ILE A 132 11.71 -2.00 1.09
N GLN A 133 12.92 -1.65 0.65
CA GLN A 133 13.43 -0.28 0.79
C GLN A 133 12.55 0.73 0.04
N ARG A 134 12.11 0.39 -1.18
CA ARG A 134 11.24 1.28 -1.97
C ARG A 134 9.85 1.42 -1.35
N LEU A 135 9.30 0.34 -0.82
CA LEU A 135 8.08 0.35 -0.02
C LEU A 135 8.24 1.25 1.22
N ASN A 136 9.35 1.14 1.94
CA ASN A 136 9.65 2.02 3.07
C ASN A 136 9.72 3.50 2.65
N LYS A 137 10.37 3.80 1.53
CA LYS A 137 10.46 5.17 1.00
C LYS A 137 9.08 5.73 0.68
N LEU A 138 8.21 4.97 -0.01
CA LEU A 138 6.82 5.39 -0.28
C LEU A 138 6.05 5.63 1.03
N TYR A 139 6.13 4.71 1.98
CA TYR A 139 5.51 4.86 3.30
C TYR A 139 5.98 6.13 4.03
N ASN A 140 7.28 6.40 4.02
CA ASN A 140 7.85 7.59 4.68
C ASN A 140 7.44 8.88 3.99
N VAL A 141 7.42 8.92 2.65
CA VAL A 141 6.97 10.09 1.89
C VAL A 141 5.52 10.42 2.21
N ALA A 142 4.63 9.42 2.17
CA ALA A 142 3.22 9.58 2.56
C ALA A 142 3.08 10.09 4.02
N LYS A 143 3.76 9.43 4.95
CA LYS A 143 3.70 9.76 6.39
C LYS A 143 4.18 11.16 6.74
N HIS A 144 5.21 11.66 6.06
CA HIS A 144 5.88 12.92 6.40
C HIS A 144 5.51 14.09 5.49
N TYR A 145 4.53 13.89 4.59
CA TYR A 145 4.20 14.87 3.56
C TYR A 145 3.78 16.24 4.12
N ASP A 146 2.93 16.26 5.15
CA ASP A 146 2.47 17.51 5.79
C ASP A 146 3.63 18.34 6.34
N SER A 147 4.64 17.66 6.90
CA SER A 147 5.86 18.31 7.40
C SER A 147 6.69 18.85 6.24
N SER A 148 6.83 18.09 5.15
CA SER A 148 7.55 18.55 3.95
C SER A 148 6.88 19.77 3.30
N ILE A 149 5.54 19.84 3.27
CA ILE A 149 4.80 21.03 2.82
C ILE A 149 5.13 22.22 3.73
N SER A 150 5.01 22.02 5.04
CA SER A 150 5.17 23.10 6.03
C SER A 150 6.59 23.68 6.06
N ASN A 151 7.60 22.83 5.83
CA ASN A 151 9.00 23.22 5.83
C ASN A 151 9.48 23.78 4.48
N GLY A 152 8.71 23.59 3.40
CA GLY A 152 9.13 23.96 2.04
C GLY A 152 10.18 23.03 1.45
N ASP A 153 10.28 21.78 1.94
CA ASP A 153 11.28 20.78 1.54
C ASP A 153 10.91 20.05 0.23
N LEU A 154 9.84 20.46 -0.46
CA LEU A 154 9.37 19.83 -1.69
C LEU A 154 10.11 20.40 -2.91
N GLU A 155 11.05 19.63 -3.46
CA GLU A 155 11.76 19.98 -4.71
C GLU A 155 10.80 20.17 -5.90
N GLU A 156 9.77 19.32 -5.99
CA GLU A 156 8.63 19.47 -6.90
C GLU A 156 7.32 19.40 -6.12
N LEU A 157 6.54 20.48 -6.19
CA LEU A 157 5.20 20.56 -5.61
C LEU A 157 4.22 19.70 -6.42
N ASN A 158 4.03 18.47 -5.96
CA ASN A 158 2.88 17.65 -6.34
C ASN A 158 1.73 17.90 -5.38
N THR A 159 0.51 17.66 -5.84
CA THR A 159 -0.67 17.83 -4.97
C THR A 159 -0.75 16.74 -3.91
N ILE A 160 -0.23 15.55 -4.22
CA ILE A 160 -0.29 14.35 -3.37
C ILE A 160 1.09 13.69 -3.24
N PRO A 161 1.39 13.01 -2.11
CA PRO A 161 2.71 12.45 -1.83
C PRO A 161 3.09 11.28 -2.74
N ILE A 162 2.08 10.49 -3.12
CA ILE A 162 2.22 9.32 -3.97
C ILE A 162 1.10 9.32 -5.00
N TRP A 163 1.35 8.73 -6.17
CA TRP A 163 0.37 8.57 -7.23
C TRP A 163 0.50 7.24 -7.94
N ILE A 164 -0.54 6.89 -8.69
CA ILE A 164 -0.62 5.64 -9.44
C ILE A 164 -0.26 5.91 -10.90
N THR A 165 0.57 5.04 -11.46
CA THR A 165 0.93 4.98 -12.88
C THR A 165 0.44 3.65 -13.47
N ASN A 166 0.55 3.46 -14.79
CA ASN A 166 0.23 2.17 -15.40
C ASN A 166 1.06 1.01 -14.81
N GLN A 167 2.29 1.26 -14.39
CA GLN A 167 3.24 0.20 -13.99
C GLN A 167 3.33 0.01 -12.47
N GLY A 168 2.88 0.98 -11.68
CA GLY A 168 3.04 0.91 -10.23
C GLY A 168 2.78 2.22 -9.52
N ILE A 169 3.36 2.34 -8.33
CA ILE A 169 3.16 3.46 -7.41
C ILE A 169 4.41 4.32 -7.41
N LYS A 170 4.23 5.63 -7.55
CA LYS A 170 5.32 6.58 -7.69
C LYS A 170 5.24 7.68 -6.64
N SER A 171 6.41 8.17 -6.25
CA SER A 171 6.60 9.46 -5.57
C SER A 171 7.74 10.22 -6.24
N ASN A 172 8.06 11.41 -5.75
CA ASN A 172 9.24 12.16 -6.20
C ASN A 172 10.56 11.42 -5.91
N GLN A 173 10.57 10.48 -4.96
CA GLN A 173 11.80 9.87 -4.45
C GLN A 173 11.99 8.41 -4.87
N THR A 174 10.92 7.73 -5.28
CA THR A 174 10.97 6.30 -5.56
C THR A 174 9.80 5.86 -6.43
N PHE A 175 9.96 4.70 -7.06
CA PHE A 175 8.92 4.01 -7.82
C PHE A 175 8.88 2.55 -7.38
N LEU A 176 7.70 2.00 -7.09
CA LEU A 176 7.50 0.60 -6.76
C LEU A 176 6.57 -0.02 -7.81
N ASP A 177 7.06 -1.05 -8.50
CA ASP A 177 6.30 -1.74 -9.53
C ASP A 177 5.15 -2.57 -8.93
N PHE A 178 4.07 -2.75 -9.68
CA PHE A 178 2.97 -3.62 -9.27
C PHE A 178 3.41 -5.08 -9.13
N ASP A 179 4.35 -5.57 -9.94
CA ASP A 179 4.88 -6.93 -9.83
C ASP A 179 5.66 -7.09 -8.51
N GLU A 180 6.45 -6.09 -8.13
CA GLU A 180 7.20 -6.07 -6.87
C GLU A 180 6.27 -6.02 -5.66
N LEU A 181 5.24 -5.17 -5.73
CA LEU A 181 4.22 -5.07 -4.70
C LEU A 181 3.43 -6.38 -4.56
N HIS A 182 3.00 -6.96 -5.68
CA HIS A 182 2.28 -8.23 -5.70
C HIS A 182 3.13 -9.36 -5.13
N ALA A 183 4.43 -9.43 -5.46
CA ALA A 183 5.35 -10.40 -4.87
C ALA A 183 5.45 -10.26 -3.34
N MET A 184 5.62 -9.04 -2.82
CA MET A 184 5.64 -8.79 -1.37
C MET A 184 4.30 -9.12 -0.69
N MET A 185 3.18 -8.89 -1.37
CA MET A 185 1.86 -9.26 -0.86
C MET A 185 1.70 -10.79 -0.82
N ARG A 186 2.14 -11.53 -1.84
CA ARG A 186 2.15 -13.00 -1.84
C ARG A 186 3.02 -13.57 -0.71
N GLU A 187 4.14 -12.95 -0.41
CA GLU A 187 4.99 -13.36 0.72
C GLU A 187 4.22 -13.27 2.05
N VAL A 188 3.60 -12.13 2.35
CA VAL A 188 2.83 -11.98 3.60
C VAL A 188 1.55 -12.82 3.62
N GLU A 189 1.00 -13.14 2.44
CA GLU A 189 -0.10 -14.10 2.30
C GLU A 189 0.28 -15.49 2.84
N LEU A 190 1.44 -16.00 2.40
CA LEU A 190 1.96 -17.31 2.81
C LEU A 190 2.26 -17.33 4.31
N ILE A 191 2.88 -16.27 4.83
CA ILE A 191 3.15 -16.12 6.27
C ILE A 191 1.84 -16.14 7.06
N ALA A 192 0.83 -15.39 6.62
CA ALA A 192 -0.46 -15.35 7.31
C ALA A 192 -1.17 -16.70 7.29
N ASP A 193 -1.12 -17.43 6.17
CA ASP A 193 -1.66 -18.79 6.05
C ASP A 193 -0.95 -19.77 6.99
N GLU A 194 0.37 -19.64 7.19
CA GLU A 194 1.13 -20.46 8.14
C GLU A 194 0.78 -20.17 9.60
N LEU A 195 0.57 -18.90 9.95
CA LEU A 195 0.24 -18.48 11.31
C LEU A 195 -1.14 -18.94 11.81
N ILE A 196 -2.04 -19.31 10.89
CA ILE A 196 -3.41 -19.75 11.22
C ILE A 196 -3.64 -21.26 11.05
N LYS A 197 -2.62 -22.04 10.70
CA LYS A 197 -2.71 -23.52 10.73
C LYS A 197 -2.81 -24.01 12.18
#